data_AF-A0A396KBY6-F1
#
_entry.id   AF-A0A396KBY6-F1
#
_cell.length_a   1.000
_cell.length_b   1.000
_cell.length_c   1.000
_cell.angle_alpha   90.00
_cell.angle_beta   90.00
_cell.angle_gamma   90.00
#
_symmetry.space_group_name_H-M   'P 1'
#
loop_
_entity.id
_entity.type
_entity.pdbx_description
1 polymer ?
#
loop_
_entity_poly.entity_id
_entity_poly.type
_entity_poly.pdbx_seq_one_letter_code
_entity_poly.pdbx_strand_id
1 'polypeptide(L)' 'MDAKLIEKLRQKYTKNPPEGMTPSLVKNMTDSDLLDMHYFLTEDDDLDDDEFEEGFYIDFF' A
#
# COMPACT_ATOMS: atom_id res chain seq x y z
N MET A 1 13.56 -7.60 -7.82
CA MET A 1 12.49 -7.92 -6.86
C MET A 1 13.14 -8.34 -5.56
N ASP A 2 13.04 -7.52 -4.52
CA ASP A 2 13.54 -7.86 -3.19
C ASP A 2 12.64 -8.92 -2.54
N ALA A 3 13.04 -10.19 -2.60
CA ALA A 3 12.26 -11.30 -2.03
C ALA A 3 11.90 -11.08 -0.54
N LYS A 4 12.77 -10.40 0.21
CA LYS A 4 12.52 -10.03 1.62
C LYS A 4 11.39 -8.99 1.78
N LEU A 5 11.22 -8.09 0.81
CA LEU A 5 10.15 -7.10 0.83
C LEU A 5 8.80 -7.77 0.58
N ILE A 6 8.71 -8.62 -0.44
CA ILE A 6 7.50 -9.39 -0.76
C ILE A 6 7.06 -10.25 0.43
N GLU A 7 7.99 -10.94 1.09
CA GLU A 7 7.66 -11.76 2.26
C GLU A 7 7.08 -10.92 3.41
N LYS A 8 7.67 -9.75 3.69
CA LYS A 8 7.15 -8.81 4.71
C LYS A 8 5.75 -8.33 4.36
N LEU A 9 5.51 -7.94 3.10
CA LEU A 9 4.20 -7.50 2.64
C LEU A 9 3.16 -8.62 2.75
N ARG A 10 3.51 -9.86 2.35
CA ARG A 10 2.63 -11.02 2.51
C ARG A 10 2.26 -11.23 3.95
N GLN A 11 3.21 -11.16 4.88
CA GLN A 11 2.92 -11.31 6.30
C GLN A 11 2.04 -10.16 6.84
N LYS A 12 2.32 -8.90 6.47
CA LYS A 12 1.53 -7.71 6.87
C LYS A 12 0.06 -7.88 6.47
N TYR A 13 -0.19 -8.10 5.19
CA TYR A 13 -1.55 -8.20 4.64
C TYR A 13 -2.22 -9.55 4.91
N THR A 14 -1.48 -10.61 5.24
CA THR A 14 -2.10 -11.86 5.74
C THR A 14 -2.62 -11.66 7.18
N LYS A 15 -1.87 -10.94 8.02
CA LYS A 15 -2.25 -10.71 9.42
C LYS A 15 -3.43 -9.74 9.52
N ASN A 16 -3.36 -8.63 8.78
CA ASN A 16 -4.42 -7.64 8.66
C ASN A 16 -4.71 -7.43 7.16
N PRO A 17 -5.62 -8.21 6.57
CA PRO A 17 -6.00 -8.03 5.18
C PRO A 17 -6.69 -6.68 4.98
N PRO A 18 -6.52 -6.04 3.82
CA PRO A 18 -7.27 -4.84 3.44
C PRO A 18 -8.78 -5.08 3.49
N GLU A 19 -9.56 -4.03 3.67
CA GLU A 19 -11.01 -4.11 3.65
C GLU A 19 -11.50 -4.74 2.32
N GLY A 20 -12.45 -5.66 2.41
CA GLY A 20 -12.93 -6.43 1.25
C GLY A 20 -12.02 -7.57 0.79
N MET A 21 -10.87 -7.79 1.44
CA MET A 21 -9.98 -8.92 1.16
C MET A 21 -9.95 -9.96 2.29
N THR A 22 -9.60 -11.20 1.95
CA THR A 22 -9.38 -12.27 2.92
C THR A 22 -7.90 -12.66 2.99
N PRO A 23 -7.39 -13.15 4.13
CA PRO A 23 -5.99 -13.59 4.24
C PRO A 23 -5.62 -14.68 3.24
N SER A 24 -6.58 -15.55 2.89
CA SER A 24 -6.40 -16.58 1.86
C SER A 24 -6.21 -15.98 0.47
N LEU A 25 -6.88 -14.86 0.16
CA LEU A 25 -6.70 -14.15 -1.10
C LEU A 25 -5.29 -13.58 -1.19
N VAL A 26 -4.82 -12.90 -0.14
CA VAL A 26 -3.46 -12.33 -0.05
C VAL A 26 -2.37 -13.41 -0.19
N LYS A 27 -2.58 -14.60 0.39
CA LYS A 27 -1.65 -15.73 0.24
C LYS A 27 -1.56 -16.24 -1.20
N ASN A 28 -2.65 -16.16 -1.96
CA ASN A 28 -2.72 -16.64 -3.34
C ASN A 28 -2.35 -15.56 -4.38
N MET A 29 -2.20 -14.30 -3.98
CA MET A 29 -1.76 -13.21 -4.87
C MET A 29 -0.37 -13.49 -5.44
N THR A 30 -0.11 -13.03 -6.66
CA THR A 30 1.25 -13.02 -7.21
C THR A 30 2.08 -11.92 -6.55
N ASP A 31 3.39 -12.00 -6.70
CA ASP A 31 4.28 -10.96 -6.16
C ASP A 31 4.02 -9.60 -6.81
N SER A 32 3.58 -9.57 -8.08
CA SER A 32 3.15 -8.34 -8.76
C SER A 32 1.86 -7.79 -8.15
N ASP A 33 0.82 -8.63 -8.02
CA ASP A 33 -0.47 -8.19 -7.47
C ASP A 33 -0.32 -7.64 -6.05
N LEU A 34 0.58 -8.23 -5.25
CA LEU A 34 0.87 -7.77 -3.89
C LEU A 34 1.57 -6.42 -3.88
N LEU A 35 2.48 -6.17 -4.82
CA LEU A 35 3.16 -4.88 -4.96
C LEU A 35 2.21 -3.80 -5.48
N ASP A 36 1.39 -4.13 -6.47
CA ASP A 36 0.40 -3.20 -7.03
C ASP A 36 -0.59 -2.79 -5.94
N MET A 37 -1.11 -3.76 -5.18
CA MET A 37 -1.97 -3.48 -4.04
C MET A 37 -1.24 -2.66 -2.97
N HIS A 38 0.03 -2.99 -2.66
CA HIS A 38 0.79 -2.23 -1.69
C HIS A 38 0.90 -0.76 -2.11
N TYR A 39 1.23 -0.50 -3.37
CA TYR A 39 1.35 0.83 -3.95
C TYR A 39 0.03 1.61 -3.84
N PHE A 40 -1.09 1.04 -4.29
CA PHE A 40 -2.41 1.68 -4.19
C PHE A 40 -2.82 1.99 -2.75
N LEU A 41 -2.48 1.10 -1.80
CA LEU A 41 -2.82 1.30 -0.39
C LEU A 41 -1.90 2.31 0.30
N THR A 42 -0.64 2.44 -0.11
CA THR A 42 0.27 3.47 0.43
C THR A 42 -0.03 4.84 -0.16
N GLU A 43 -0.39 4.94 -1.45
CA GLU A 43 -0.75 6.24 -2.03
C GLU A 43 -1.94 6.92 -1.33
N ASP A 44 -2.88 6.15 -0.76
CA ASP A 44 -3.98 6.68 0.04
C ASP A 44 -3.58 6.99 1.51
N ASP A 45 -2.57 6.30 2.07
CA ASP A 45 -2.11 6.40 3.47
C ASP A 45 -0.99 7.47 3.64
N ASP A 46 -0.26 7.78 2.56
CA ASP A 46 0.71 8.89 2.49
C ASP A 46 0.01 10.27 2.57
N LEU A 47 -1.34 10.31 2.54
CA LEU A 47 -2.13 11.50 2.81
C LEU A 47 -2.36 11.77 4.31
N ASP A 48 -2.12 10.78 5.18
CA ASP A 48 -2.52 10.84 6.60
C ASP A 48 -1.35 10.72 7.61
N ASP A 49 -0.11 10.45 7.19
CA ASP A 49 1.07 10.43 8.08
C ASP A 49 2.16 11.42 7.59
N ASP A 50 1.91 12.71 7.84
CA ASP A 50 2.94 13.77 7.96
C ASP A 50 3.80 14.15 6.72
N GLU A 51 3.31 14.06 5.48
CA GLU A 51 4.00 14.65 4.31
C GLU A 51 3.05 15.43 3.36
N PHE A 52 2.21 16.29 3.94
CA PHE A 52 1.49 17.37 3.24
C PHE A 52 2.31 18.69 3.17
N GLU A 53 3.63 18.61 2.99
CA GLU A 53 4.42 19.70 2.41
C GLU A 53 4.69 19.30 0.96
N GLU A 54 3.82 19.55 -0.02
CA GLU A 54 3.68 20.86 -0.63
C GLU A 54 2.26 21.00 -1.19
N GLY A 55 1.40 21.71 -0.45
CA GLY A 55 0.16 22.23 -1.01
C GLY A 55 0.47 23.02 -2.28
N PHE A 56 -0.16 22.65 -3.39
CA PHE A 56 -0.16 23.45 -4.61
C PHE A 56 -0.48 24.91 -4.26
N TYR A 57 0.49 25.82 -4.46
CA TYR A 57 0.22 27.26 -4.40
C TYR A 57 -0.73 27.62 -5.55
N ILE A 58 -2.03 27.66 -5.25
CA ILE A 58 -2.96 28.43 -6.09
C ILE A 58 -2.74 29.90 -5.78
N ASP A 59 -1.86 30.53 -6.55
CA ASP A 59 -1.75 31.99 -6.59
C ASP A 59 -3.08 32.56 -7.11
N PHE A 60 -3.95 32.96 -6.19
CA PHE A 60 -5.07 33.85 -6.50
C PHE A 60 -4.52 35.28 -6.58
N PHE A 61 -4.51 35.81 -7.80
CA PHE A 61 -4.13 37.18 -8.16
C PHE A 61 -5.08 38.23 -7.56
#